data_AF-A0A6A6EE55-F1
#
_entry.id   AF-A0A6A6EE55-F1
#
_cell.length_a   1.000
_cell.length_b   1.000
_cell.length_c   1.000
_cell.angle_alpha   90.00
_cell.angle_beta   90.00
_cell.angle_gamma   90.00
#
_symmetry.space_group_name_H-M   'P 1'
#
loop_
_entity.id
_entity.type
_entity.pdbx_description
1 polymer ?
#
loop_
_entity_poly.entity_id
_entity_poly.type
_entity_poly.pdbx_seq_one_letter_code
_entity_poly.pdbx_strand_id
1 'polypeptide(L)'
;MVVGRNDEPFIRYLLSQGANPNLGPPLNPQETIFWRIRPIQNSGSALNAAAASHTPEIFALLLSHGAIISNAIPLHYAAGVGPNVPPGSRIPLMEYLVGLGLDVNSIDDAVRQGDVGHGQHGTPLHYAVMWGRTQEAK
;
A
#
# COMPACT_ATOMS: atom_id res chain seq x y z
N MET A 1 -0.02 11.55 1.03
CA MET A 1 -0.23 10.95 -0.30
C MET A 1 -1.72 11.04 -0.64
N VAL A 2 -2.09 11.46 -1.86
CA VAL A 2 -3.51 11.65 -2.26
C VAL A 2 -4.32 10.36 -2.18
N VAL A 3 -3.70 9.23 -2.52
CA VAL A 3 -4.32 7.90 -2.49
C VAL A 3 -4.88 7.57 -1.10
N GLY A 4 -4.14 7.87 -0.04
CA GLY A 4 -4.57 7.61 1.34
C GLY A 4 -5.77 8.44 1.80
N ARG A 5 -6.21 9.45 1.02
CA ARG A 5 -7.41 10.24 1.29
C ARG A 5 -8.66 9.71 0.60
N ASN A 6 -8.53 8.64 -0.20
CA ASN A 6 -9.63 8.03 -0.94
C ASN A 6 -10.38 9.02 -1.87
N ASP A 7 -9.68 10.01 -2.42
CA ASP A 7 -10.24 11.01 -3.35
C ASP A 7 -10.21 10.48 -4.79
N GLU A 8 -11.15 9.59 -5.10
CA GLU A 8 -11.19 8.89 -6.38
C GLU A 8 -11.21 9.83 -7.60
N PRO A 9 -12.07 10.89 -7.66
CA PRO A 9 -12.09 11.78 -8.83
C PRO A 9 -10.75 12.46 -9.09
N PHE A 10 -10.07 12.92 -8.03
CA PHE A 10 -8.77 13.58 -8.19
C PHE A 10 -7.66 12.58 -8.54
N ILE A 11 -7.70 11.37 -8.01
CA ILE A 11 -6.76 10.28 -8.39
C ILE A 11 -6.94 9.91 -9.87
N ARG A 12 -8.17 9.72 -10.34
CA ARG A 12 -8.46 9.48 -11.76
C ARG A 12 -7.95 10.61 -12.63
N TYR A 13 -8.15 11.86 -12.22
CA TYR A 13 -7.63 13.02 -12.94
C TYR A 13 -6.10 12.93 -13.07
N LEU A 14 -5.36 12.75 -11.97
CA LEU A 14 -3.90 12.67 -12.00
C LEU A 14 -3.39 11.51 -12.86
N LEU A 15 -4.00 10.33 -12.74
CA LEU A 15 -3.65 9.17 -13.57
C LEU A 15 -3.91 9.44 -15.06
N SER A 16 -4.99 10.15 -15.41
CA SER A 16 -5.26 10.56 -16.80
C SER A 16 -4.26 11.60 -17.34
N GLN A 17 -3.61 12.37 -16.46
CA GLN A 17 -2.51 13.28 -16.82
C GLN A 17 -1.16 12.55 -16.93
N GLY A 18 -1.11 11.22 -16.79
CA GLY A 18 0.12 10.44 -16.87
C GLY A 18 0.88 10.30 -15.55
N ALA A 19 0.23 10.53 -14.41
CA ALA A 19 0.85 10.21 -13.12
C ALA A 19 1.20 8.72 -13.05
N ASN A 20 2.45 8.42 -12.70
CA ASN A 20 2.94 7.04 -12.59
C ASN A 20 2.68 6.49 -11.18
N PRO A 21 1.85 5.43 -11.02
CA PRO A 21 1.51 4.88 -9.71
C PRO A 21 2.66 4.08 -9.06
N ASN A 22 3.75 3.83 -9.78
CA ASN A 22 4.94 3.13 -9.29
C ASN A 22 6.01 4.07 -8.73
N LEU A 23 5.69 5.35 -8.56
CA LEU A 23 6.57 6.33 -7.92
C LEU A 23 6.23 6.48 -6.43
N GLY A 24 7.25 6.32 -5.59
CA GLY A 24 7.16 6.45 -4.16
C GLY A 24 7.36 7.88 -3.66
N PRO A 25 7.42 8.08 -2.33
CA PRO A 25 7.80 9.35 -1.74
C PRO A 25 9.21 9.78 -2.17
N PRO A 26 9.60 11.04 -1.89
CA PRO A 26 10.97 11.51 -2.12
C PRO A 26 12.01 10.59 -1.47
N LEU A 27 13.06 10.26 -2.21
CA LEU A 27 14.20 9.47 -1.73
C LEU A 27 14.87 10.13 -0.51
N ASN A 28 14.98 11.46 -0.56
CA ASN A 28 15.43 12.28 0.56
C ASN A 28 14.30 13.26 0.95
N PRO A 29 13.52 12.96 1.99
CA PRO A 29 12.45 13.84 2.46
C PRO A 29 12.92 15.21 2.95
N GLN A 30 14.21 15.36 3.29
CA GLN A 30 14.81 16.62 3.74
C GLN A 30 15.39 17.46 2.60
N GLU A 31 15.40 16.96 1.36
CA GLU A 31 15.85 17.75 0.20
C GLU A 31 14.85 18.88 -0.09
N THR A 32 15.36 20.10 -0.18
CA THR A 32 14.55 21.32 -0.38
C THR A 32 14.70 21.91 -1.78
N ILE A 33 15.71 21.47 -2.54
CA ILE A 33 15.96 21.92 -3.91
C ILE A 33 15.08 21.11 -4.86
N PHE A 34 14.06 21.74 -5.45
CA PHE A 34 12.99 21.04 -6.17
C PHE A 34 13.48 20.12 -7.30
N TRP A 35 14.50 20.52 -8.07
CA TRP A 35 15.05 19.71 -9.16
C TRP A 35 15.93 18.54 -8.68
N ARG A 36 16.26 18.50 -7.38
CA ARG A 36 16.97 17.38 -6.73
C ARG A 36 16.02 16.41 -6.04
N ILE A 37 14.74 16.74 -5.92
CA ILE A 37 13.73 15.83 -5.37
C ILE A 37 13.51 14.70 -6.38
N ARG A 38 13.94 13.50 -6.01
CA ARG A 38 13.76 12.29 -6.82
C ARG A 38 12.80 11.34 -6.10
N PRO A 39 11.71 10.90 -6.74
CA PRO A 39 10.85 9.89 -6.15
C PRO A 39 11.54 8.53 -6.16
N ILE A 40 11.24 7.70 -5.17
CA ILE A 40 11.63 6.28 -5.17
C ILE A 40 11.02 5.61 -6.40
N GLN A 41 11.86 4.96 -7.21
CA GLN A 41 11.42 4.23 -8.39
C GLN A 41 10.88 2.85 -7.99
N ASN A 42 9.98 2.28 -8.79
CA ASN A 42 9.40 0.94 -8.58
C ASN A 42 8.81 0.74 -7.17
N SER A 43 8.13 1.76 -6.66
CA SER A 43 7.55 1.73 -5.32
C SER A 43 6.11 1.22 -5.34
N GLY A 44 5.77 0.29 -4.45
CA GLY A 44 4.38 -0.08 -4.15
C GLY A 44 3.63 0.88 -3.24
N SER A 45 4.18 2.06 -2.95
CA SER A 45 3.62 3.03 -1.99
C SER A 45 2.16 3.39 -2.26
N ALA A 46 1.78 3.58 -3.52
CA ALA A 46 0.40 3.91 -3.89
C ALA A 46 -0.56 2.76 -3.57
N LEU A 47 -0.21 1.52 -3.93
CA LEU A 47 -1.02 0.34 -3.63
C LEU A 47 -1.13 0.10 -2.12
N ASN A 48 -0.03 0.23 -1.38
CA ASN A 48 -0.03 0.11 0.08
C ASN A 48 -0.93 1.17 0.75
N ALA A 49 -0.86 2.42 0.27
CA ALA A 49 -1.72 3.49 0.76
C ALA A 49 -3.20 3.23 0.44
N ALA A 50 -3.52 2.76 -0.77
CA ALA A 50 -4.88 2.37 -1.14
C ALA A 50 -5.39 1.24 -0.24
N ALA A 51 -4.55 0.25 0.02
CA ALA A 51 -4.92 -0.89 0.86
C ALA A 51 -5.26 -0.48 2.30
N ALA A 52 -4.56 0.52 2.85
CA ALA A 52 -4.86 1.06 4.17
C ALA A 52 -6.15 1.91 4.22
N SER A 53 -6.62 2.46 3.09
CA SER A 53 -7.57 3.58 3.04
C SER A 53 -8.99 3.28 2.54
N HIS A 54 -9.41 2.00 2.53
CA HIS A 54 -10.80 1.51 2.66
C HIS A 54 -11.45 0.86 1.42
N THR A 55 -11.04 1.13 0.19
CA THR A 55 -11.81 0.75 -1.01
C THR A 55 -11.03 -0.10 -2.02
N PRO A 56 -11.55 -1.28 -2.43
CA PRO A 56 -11.01 -2.04 -3.56
C PRO A 56 -10.99 -1.25 -4.87
N GLU A 57 -11.87 -0.25 -5.02
CA GLU A 57 -12.04 0.54 -6.24
C GLU A 57 -10.78 1.33 -6.59
N ILE A 58 -10.18 2.04 -5.62
CA ILE A 58 -8.91 2.75 -5.86
C ILE A 58 -7.77 1.77 -6.09
N PHE A 59 -7.78 0.64 -5.39
CA PHE A 59 -6.77 -0.39 -5.59
C PHE A 59 -6.82 -0.93 -7.03
N ALA A 60 -8.01 -1.29 -7.51
CA ALA A 60 -8.25 -1.75 -8.87
C ALA A 60 -7.93 -0.66 -9.91
N LEU A 61 -8.25 0.60 -9.63
CA LEU A 61 -7.91 1.73 -10.48
C LEU A 61 -6.39 1.90 -10.64
N LEU A 62 -5.63 1.75 -9.56
CA LEU A 62 -4.16 1.84 -9.65
C LEU A 62 -3.59 0.69 -10.48
N LEU A 63 -4.11 -0.54 -10.31
CA LEU A 63 -3.71 -1.68 -11.12
C LEU A 63 -4.03 -1.48 -12.61
N SER A 64 -5.20 -0.93 -12.95
CA SER A 64 -5.58 -0.68 -14.34
C SER A 64 -4.71 0.40 -15.01
N HIS A 65 -4.05 1.25 -14.22
CA HIS A 65 -3.06 2.22 -14.67
C HIS A 65 -1.60 1.72 -14.52
N GLY A 66 -1.40 0.41 -14.40
CA GLY A 66 -0.07 -0.20 -14.46
C GLY A 66 0.70 -0.19 -13.15
N ALA A 67 0.03 -0.05 -12.00
CA ALA A 67 0.67 -0.28 -10.71
C ALA A 67 1.13 -1.74 -10.59
N ILE A 68 2.37 -1.94 -10.17
CA ILE A 68 3.02 -3.26 -10.10
C ILE A 68 2.82 -3.82 -8.69
N ILE A 69 1.96 -4.83 -8.57
CA ILE A 69 1.59 -5.42 -7.29
C ILE A 69 2.77 -6.10 -6.57
N SER A 70 3.75 -6.64 -7.30
CA SER A 70 4.95 -7.27 -6.73
C SER A 70 5.90 -6.29 -6.03
N ASN A 71 5.70 -4.98 -6.21
CA ASN A 71 6.46 -3.95 -5.50
C ASN A 71 5.76 -3.52 -4.19
N ALA A 72 4.62 -4.13 -3.85
CA ALA A 72 3.74 -3.75 -2.76
C ALA A 72 3.50 -4.93 -1.80
N ILE A 73 3.02 -4.62 -0.60
CA ILE A 73 2.62 -5.59 0.44
C ILE A 73 1.20 -5.27 0.93
N PRO A 74 0.20 -5.25 0.03
CA PRO A 74 -1.10 -4.66 0.31
C PRO A 74 -1.89 -5.42 1.38
N LEU A 75 -1.72 -6.75 1.49
CA LEU A 75 -2.32 -7.54 2.58
C LEU A 75 -1.83 -7.07 3.95
N HIS A 76 -0.54 -6.76 4.07
CA HIS A 76 0.06 -6.27 5.32
C HIS A 76 -0.53 -4.91 5.73
N TYR A 77 -0.64 -3.98 4.77
CA TYR A 77 -1.23 -2.65 5.02
C TYR A 77 -2.74 -2.67 5.26
N ALA A 78 -3.47 -3.62 4.67
CA ALA A 78 -4.89 -3.83 4.96
C ALA A 78 -5.10 -4.45 6.35
N ALA A 79 -4.23 -5.39 6.75
CA ALA A 79 -4.31 -6.09 8.03
C ALA A 79 -3.85 -5.22 9.22
N GLY A 80 -2.83 -4.37 9.02
CA GLY A 80 -2.21 -3.53 10.05
C GLY A 80 -2.62 -2.07 10.00
N VAL A 81 -3.91 -1.77 10.08
CA VAL A 81 -4.42 -0.39 10.10
C VAL A 81 -4.49 0.18 11.52
N GLY A 82 -4.42 1.51 11.65
CA GLY A 82 -4.47 2.19 12.93
C GLY A 82 -5.80 2.02 13.70
N PRO A 83 -5.82 2.31 15.01
CA PRO A 83 -6.97 2.05 15.89
C PRO A 83 -8.23 2.85 15.55
N ASN A 84 -8.08 3.97 14.83
CA ASN A 84 -9.20 4.81 14.41
C ASN A 84 -10.02 4.22 13.25
N VAL A 85 -9.55 3.13 12.62
CA VAL A 85 -10.27 2.44 11.54
C VAL A 85 -11.25 1.42 12.16
N PRO A 86 -12.53 1.38 11.75
CA PRO A 86 -13.48 0.40 12.28
C PRO A 86 -12.97 -1.05 12.10
N PRO A 87 -13.04 -1.91 13.13
CA PRO A 87 -12.72 -3.33 13.01
C PRO A 87 -13.49 -4.02 11.89
N GLY A 88 -12.83 -4.91 11.13
CA GLY A 88 -13.43 -5.69 10.06
C GLY A 88 -13.66 -4.93 8.75
N SER A 89 -13.55 -3.60 8.76
CA SER A 89 -13.77 -2.77 7.57
C SER A 89 -12.74 -2.98 6.44
N ARG A 90 -11.66 -3.73 6.70
CA ARG A 90 -10.65 -4.11 5.70
C ARG A 90 -10.85 -5.51 5.13
N ILE A 91 -11.73 -6.33 5.72
CA ILE A 91 -11.97 -7.71 5.28
C ILE A 91 -12.37 -7.78 3.79
N PRO A 92 -13.31 -6.97 3.26
CA PRO A 92 -13.68 -7.05 1.84
C PRO A 92 -12.51 -6.78 0.89
N LEU A 93 -11.62 -5.86 1.27
CA LEU A 93 -10.40 -5.61 0.51
C LEU A 93 -9.41 -6.76 0.64
N MET A 94 -9.23 -7.32 1.84
CA MET A 94 -8.35 -8.48 2.03
C MET A 94 -8.82 -9.69 1.22
N GLU A 95 -10.13 -9.96 1.18
CA GLU A 95 -10.73 -10.99 0.33
C GLU A 95 -10.47 -10.72 -1.15
N TYR A 96 -10.63 -9.47 -1.61
CA TYR A 96 -10.28 -9.07 -2.97
C TYR A 96 -8.80 -9.32 -3.29
N LEU A 97 -7.89 -8.96 -2.39
CA LEU A 97 -6.45 -9.17 -2.55
C LEU A 97 -6.08 -10.65 -2.62
N VAL A 98 -6.69 -11.50 -1.79
CA VAL A 98 -6.54 -12.96 -1.87
C VAL A 98 -7.11 -13.49 -3.19
N GLY A 99 -8.22 -12.95 -3.66
CA GLY A 99 -8.79 -13.25 -4.98
C GLY A 99 -7.87 -12.89 -6.15
N LEU A 100 -6.97 -11.92 -5.99
CA LEU A 100 -5.89 -11.62 -6.93
C LEU A 100 -4.71 -12.60 -6.85
N GLY A 101 -4.75 -13.58 -5.95
CA GLY A 101 -3.73 -14.61 -5.78
C GLY A 101 -2.59 -14.24 -4.82
N LEU A 102 -2.79 -13.24 -3.95
CA LEU A 102 -1.76 -12.86 -2.98
C LEU A 102 -1.66 -13.90 -1.86
N ASP A 103 -0.43 -14.30 -1.54
CA ASP A 103 -0.15 -15.23 -0.45
C ASP A 103 -0.34 -14.55 0.91
N VAL A 104 -1.28 -15.06 1.69
CA VAL A 104 -1.58 -14.61 3.06
C VAL A 104 -0.43 -14.89 4.04
N ASN A 105 0.52 -15.74 3.67
CA ASN A 105 1.72 -16.03 4.45
C ASN A 105 2.98 -15.36 3.89
N SER A 106 2.84 -14.52 2.86
CA SER A 106 3.97 -13.76 2.33
C SER A 106 4.63 -12.92 3.43
N ILE A 107 5.95 -12.79 3.36
CA ILE A 107 6.71 -11.87 4.21
C ILE A 107 6.74 -10.51 3.53
N ASP A 108 6.85 -9.44 4.31
CA ASP A 108 6.86 -8.05 3.86
C ASP A 108 8.17 -7.57 3.19
N ASP A 109 8.86 -8.47 2.48
CA ASP A 109 10.18 -8.25 1.89
C ASP A 109 10.19 -7.29 0.67
N ALA A 110 9.03 -6.99 0.09
CA ALA A 110 8.92 -5.97 -0.96
C ALA A 110 9.22 -4.56 -0.42
N VAL A 111 9.06 -4.32 0.89
CA VAL A 111 9.47 -3.08 1.58
C VAL A 111 10.87 -3.30 2.17
N ARG A 112 11.87 -3.28 1.29
CA ARG A 112 13.27 -3.51 1.69
C ARG A 112 13.75 -2.42 2.66
N GLN A 113 14.15 -2.82 3.87
CA GLN A 113 14.88 -1.95 4.79
C GLN A 113 16.30 -2.50 5.03
N GLY A 114 17.31 -1.78 4.54
CA GLY A 114 18.72 -2.16 4.67
C GLY A 114 19.18 -3.28 3.71
N ASP A 115 20.49 -3.55 3.72
CA ASP A 115 21.17 -4.45 2.76
C ASP A 115 20.79 -5.93 2.91
N VAL A 116 20.21 -6.31 4.06
CA VAL A 116 19.81 -7.69 4.39
C VAL A 116 18.40 -8.07 3.93
N GLY A 117 17.61 -7.10 3.44
CA GLY A 117 16.32 -7.39 2.79
C GLY A 117 15.25 -8.02 3.70
N HIS A 118 15.38 -7.91 5.02
CA HIS A 118 14.31 -8.35 5.93
C HIS A 118 13.13 -7.38 5.84
N GLY A 119 11.93 -7.93 5.76
CA GLY A 119 10.70 -7.16 5.95
C GLY A 119 10.59 -6.61 7.37
N GLN A 120 9.72 -5.62 7.59
CA GLN A 120 9.62 -4.88 8.85
C GLN A 120 9.02 -5.70 9.99
N HIS A 121 7.98 -6.48 9.70
CA HIS A 121 7.08 -7.02 10.72
C HIS A 121 6.63 -8.46 10.45
N GLY A 122 6.96 -9.04 9.29
CA GLY A 122 6.64 -10.43 8.95
C GLY A 122 5.41 -10.52 8.07
N THR A 123 4.51 -11.46 8.38
CA THR A 123 3.31 -11.75 7.56
C THR A 123 2.16 -10.76 7.84
N PRO A 124 1.09 -10.73 7.02
CA PRO A 124 -0.11 -9.94 7.30
C PRO A 124 -0.72 -10.21 8.67
N LEU A 125 -0.64 -11.46 9.17
CA LEU A 125 -1.10 -11.81 10.51
C LEU A 125 -0.29 -11.12 11.60
N HIS A 126 1.03 -11.03 11.45
CA HIS A 126 1.89 -10.30 12.39
C HIS A 126 1.53 -8.81 12.43
N TYR A 127 1.23 -8.21 11.27
CA TYR A 127 0.69 -6.84 11.20
C TYR A 127 -0.63 -6.70 11.95
N ALA A 128 -1.60 -7.60 11.74
CA ALA A 128 -2.88 -7.53 12.43
C ALA A 128 -2.72 -7.62 13.95
N VAL A 129 -1.87 -8.54 14.44
CA VAL A 129 -1.57 -8.70 15.87
C VAL A 129 -0.91 -7.44 16.45
N MET A 130 0.09 -6.90 15.76
CA MET A 130 0.84 -5.72 16.19
C MET A 130 -0.06 -4.49 16.37
N TRP A 131 -1.05 -4.33 15.49
CA TRP A 131 -1.99 -3.22 15.51
C TRP A 131 -3.30 -3.53 16.27
N GLY A 132 -3.39 -4.68 16.94
CA GLY A 132 -4.57 -5.08 17.72
C GLY A 132 -5.83 -5.34 16.88
N ARG A 133 -5.67 -5.71 15.62
CA ARG A 133 -6.72 -5.90 14.61
C ARG A 133 -7.30 -7.31 14.68
N THR A 134 -8.06 -7.58 15.74
CA THR A 134 -8.57 -8.92 16.05
C THR A 134 -9.60 -9.48 15.06
N GLN A 135 -10.27 -8.64 14.27
CA GLN A 135 -11.19 -9.12 13.23
C GLN A 135 -10.44 -9.49 11.96
N GLU A 136 -9.43 -8.70 11.59
CA GLU A 136 -8.57 -8.96 10.44
C GLU A 136 -7.56 -10.11 10.68
N ALA A 137 -7.36 -10.51 11.94
CA ALA A 137 -6.50 -11.64 12.33
C ALA A 137 -7.21 -13.01 12.41
N LYS A 138 -8.50 -13.08 12.03
CA LYS A 138 -9.31 -14.31 12.06
C LYS A 138 -9.42 -14.90 10.67
#